data_AF-A0A1R3TVC4-F1
#
_entry.id   AF-A0A1R3TVC4-F1
#
_cell.length_a   1.000
_cell.length_b   1.000
_cell.length_c   1.000
_cell.angle_alpha   90.00
_cell.angle_beta   90.00
_cell.angle_gamma   90.00
#
_symmetry.space_group_name_H-M   'P 1'
#
loop_
_entity.id
_entity.type
_entity.pdbx_description
1 polymer ?
#
loop_
_entity_poly.entity_id
_entity_poly.type
_entity_poly.pdbx_seq_one_letter_code
_entity_poly.pdbx_strand_id
1 'polypeptide(L)'
;MATRTDADFNHLGPFLSKQHPEFLKIFEAVDELPIDDAHCHLVTDREPIMTSTRFLERMSLAAMDTVPAYFPAGVYDQWLVADEGARHELNAKYGIQQKIDGIIGDISQSIFVKFLVKEMAQFLGCEPNLEAVMEARNARSKNYWSYVSSLLQDVRYENVMVDTGYCEGASRAEIDRYEEGIQPCRMNRLARIEMIQKELFPLEITFEEYEQRYTARLLDLLDGTGNYGKKSYGMKSYLLPYIGLIEPLYDREIARASWQALRASYHNIPTMDRQSEYNLSKDLRRYNFTLALEECLRRDMPMQIHTGDGEAPSVILRNQDPFYLEEVCRFDRDGVMRMPKIIPLHAGYPSVGKAAWLSHLYPNCYFELSIMTPFVHQNLFQRYMQVMEVVPLSKILYASDAFHVPELYWLAGRWGKRYLAKALTEYVVGGSLDFDEAIEGARMILYKNNRSLYALD
;
A
#
# COMPACT_ATOMS: atom_id res chain seq x y z
N MET A 1 15.78 29.22 12.98
CA MET A 1 14.51 28.97 12.29
C MET A 1 14.22 30.20 11.44
N ALA A 2 14.40 30.11 10.12
CA ALA A 2 13.95 31.17 9.23
C ALA A 2 12.42 31.08 9.17
N THR A 3 11.73 32.16 9.54
CA THR A 3 10.28 32.28 9.36
C THR A 3 9.98 32.19 7.87
N ARG A 4 9.29 31.12 7.46
CA ARG A 4 8.79 30.93 6.09
C ARG A 4 7.93 32.13 5.67
N THR A 5 8.07 32.53 4.41
CA THR A 5 7.36 33.68 3.82
C THR A 5 6.08 33.20 3.14
N ASP A 6 5.16 34.09 2.78
CA ASP A 6 3.94 33.76 2.00
C ASP A 6 4.21 32.89 0.74
N ALA A 7 5.45 32.87 0.24
CA ALA A 7 5.88 32.03 -0.87
C ALA A 7 5.85 30.50 -0.60
N ASP A 8 5.94 30.05 0.65
CA ASP A 8 6.07 28.62 1.00
C ASP A 8 4.76 27.83 0.83
N PHE A 9 3.60 28.53 0.85
CA PHE A 9 2.27 27.92 0.71
C PHE A 9 1.55 28.28 -0.60
N ASN A 10 2.28 28.79 -1.60
CA ASN A 10 1.75 29.03 -2.95
C ASN A 10 1.00 27.82 -3.53
N HIS A 11 1.40 26.63 -3.10
CA HIS A 11 0.82 25.38 -3.50
C HIS A 11 -0.60 25.12 -2.97
N LEU A 12 -1.05 25.87 -1.96
CA LEU A 12 -2.44 25.85 -1.51
C LEU A 12 -3.33 26.70 -2.42
N GLY A 13 -2.79 27.69 -3.15
CA GLY A 13 -3.51 28.47 -4.17
C GLY A 13 -4.95 28.88 -3.74
N PRO A 14 -5.98 28.64 -4.60
CA PRO A 14 -7.38 28.96 -4.27
C PRO A 14 -8.00 28.16 -3.12
N PHE A 15 -7.34 27.09 -2.64
CA PHE A 15 -7.84 26.33 -1.50
C PHE A 15 -7.72 27.15 -0.21
N LEU A 16 -6.61 27.86 -0.02
CA LEU A 16 -6.35 28.63 1.20
C LEU A 16 -7.37 29.76 1.43
N SER A 17 -7.78 30.47 0.36
CA SER A 17 -8.73 31.59 0.45
C SER A 17 -10.14 31.19 0.90
N LYS A 18 -10.44 29.89 0.99
CA LYS A 18 -11.72 29.34 1.44
C LYS A 18 -11.66 28.69 2.82
N GLN A 19 -10.50 28.69 3.49
CA GLN A 19 -10.36 28.05 4.79
C GLN A 19 -10.64 29.01 5.95
N HIS A 20 -11.00 28.44 7.10
CA HIS A 20 -11.13 29.18 8.36
C HIS A 20 -9.78 29.82 8.75
N PRO A 21 -9.73 30.99 9.42
CA PRO A 21 -8.47 31.63 9.81
C PRO A 21 -7.52 30.75 10.66
N GLU A 22 -8.07 29.83 11.45
CA GLU A 22 -7.26 28.88 12.23
C GLU A 22 -6.56 27.81 11.38
N PHE A 23 -7.04 27.57 10.15
CA PHE A 23 -6.45 26.56 9.27
C PHE A 23 -4.96 26.81 9.03
N LEU A 24 -4.57 28.06 8.75
CA LEU A 24 -3.19 28.36 8.40
C LEU A 24 -2.24 28.04 9.57
N LYS A 25 -2.62 28.41 10.80
CA LYS A 25 -1.85 28.11 12.01
C LYS A 25 -1.69 26.60 12.23
N ILE A 26 -2.78 25.85 12.06
CA ILE A 26 -2.76 24.39 12.22
C ILE A 26 -1.94 23.75 11.10
N PHE A 27 -2.15 24.16 9.85
CA PHE A 27 -1.44 23.62 8.71
C PHE A 27 0.06 23.89 8.78
N GLU A 28 0.49 25.08 9.19
CA GLU A 28 1.90 25.39 9.44
C GLU A 28 2.53 24.41 10.44
N ALA A 29 1.85 24.15 11.56
CA ALA A 29 2.34 23.21 12.57
C ALA A 29 2.35 21.76 12.07
N VAL A 30 1.32 21.33 11.32
CA VAL A 30 1.21 19.97 10.77
C VAL A 30 2.20 19.74 9.62
N ASP A 31 2.44 20.73 8.76
CA ASP A 31 3.35 20.64 7.62
C ASP A 31 4.81 20.40 8.06
N GLU A 32 5.19 20.94 9.22
CA GLU A 32 6.50 20.79 9.82
C GLU A 32 6.75 19.40 10.44
N LEU A 33 5.70 18.61 10.70
CA LEU A 33 5.83 17.29 11.32
C LEU A 33 6.45 16.27 10.33
N PRO A 34 7.23 15.30 10.82
CA PRO A 34 7.71 14.21 9.97
C PRO A 34 6.59 13.24 9.60
N ILE A 35 6.84 12.46 8.55
CA ILE A 35 5.99 11.37 8.10
C ILE A 35 6.73 10.04 8.26
N ASP A 36 6.11 9.10 8.95
CA ASP A 36 6.49 7.69 8.92
C ASP A 36 5.38 6.91 8.20
N ASP A 37 5.67 6.42 7.00
CA ASP A 37 4.74 5.70 6.14
C ASP A 37 4.64 4.23 6.54
N ALA A 38 3.50 3.82 7.10
CA ALA A 38 3.31 2.47 7.63
C ALA A 38 3.20 1.37 6.56
N HIS A 39 3.00 1.69 5.28
CA HIS A 39 2.88 0.72 4.20
C HIS A 39 3.08 1.38 2.83
N CYS A 40 4.07 0.89 2.08
CA CYS A 40 4.32 1.32 0.72
C CYS A 40 5.12 0.26 -0.08
N HIS A 41 5.40 0.58 -1.35
CA HIS A 41 6.14 -0.26 -2.28
C HIS A 41 7.35 0.45 -2.87
N LEU A 42 8.42 -0.30 -3.11
CA LEU A 42 9.65 0.29 -3.64
C LEU A 42 9.45 0.89 -5.05
N VAL A 43 10.30 1.86 -5.40
CA VAL A 43 10.45 2.34 -6.77
C VAL A 43 11.84 1.98 -7.29
N THR A 44 11.98 1.81 -8.61
CA THR A 44 13.25 1.42 -9.22
C THR A 44 13.78 2.49 -10.18
N ASP A 45 15.10 2.48 -10.37
CA ASP A 45 15.81 3.31 -11.34
C ASP A 45 15.82 2.72 -12.76
N ARG A 46 14.93 1.75 -13.05
CA ARG A 46 14.84 1.08 -14.37
C ARG A 46 14.28 1.99 -15.46
N GLU A 47 13.35 2.86 -15.10
CA GLU A 47 12.64 3.76 -16.03
C GLU A 47 12.68 5.23 -15.52
N PRO A 48 13.87 5.86 -15.41
CA PRO A 48 13.97 7.21 -14.84
C PRO A 48 13.36 8.27 -15.76
N ILE A 49 13.38 8.03 -17.08
CA ILE A 49 12.77 8.87 -18.12
C ILE A 49 11.57 8.12 -18.70
N MET A 50 10.41 8.78 -18.77
CA MET A 50 9.17 8.19 -19.27
C MET A 50 8.40 9.15 -20.17
N THR A 51 7.59 8.59 -21.07
CA THR A 51 6.55 9.35 -21.79
C THR A 51 5.38 9.67 -20.85
N SER A 52 4.53 10.61 -21.24
CA SER A 52 3.30 10.92 -20.50
C SER A 52 2.37 9.71 -20.38
N THR A 53 2.20 8.94 -21.45
CA THR A 53 1.42 7.69 -21.46
C THR A 53 1.96 6.69 -20.44
N ARG A 54 3.28 6.44 -20.45
CA ARG A 54 3.91 5.49 -19.52
C ARG A 54 3.79 5.97 -18.08
N PHE A 55 3.95 7.26 -17.84
CA PHE A 55 3.77 7.84 -16.50
C PHE A 55 2.34 7.63 -15.96
N LEU A 56 1.32 7.89 -16.79
CA LEU A 56 -0.08 7.65 -16.41
C LEU A 56 -0.39 6.16 -16.19
N GLU A 57 0.18 5.28 -17.03
CA GLU A 57 0.07 3.83 -16.85
C GLU A 57 0.62 3.40 -15.49
N ARG A 58 1.81 3.89 -15.14
CA ARG A 58 2.50 3.54 -13.89
C ARG A 58 1.77 4.07 -12.66
N MET A 59 0.96 5.12 -12.78
CA MET A 59 0.12 5.65 -11.69
C MET A 59 -1.26 4.98 -11.58
N SER A 60 -1.66 4.19 -12.57
CA SER A 60 -3.02 3.67 -12.67
C SER A 60 -3.17 2.38 -11.89
N LEU A 61 -4.03 2.39 -10.86
CA LEU A 61 -4.49 1.14 -10.22
C LEU A 61 -5.16 0.20 -11.23
N ALA A 62 -5.86 0.75 -12.23
CA ALA A 62 -6.47 -0.03 -13.29
C ALA A 62 -5.47 -0.61 -14.30
N ALA A 63 -4.19 -0.21 -14.23
CA ALA A 63 -3.10 -0.81 -15.00
C ALA A 63 -2.08 -1.57 -14.13
N MET A 64 -2.14 -1.43 -12.79
CA MET A 64 -1.23 -2.04 -11.83
C MET A 64 -1.42 -3.56 -11.79
N ASP A 65 -0.67 -4.29 -12.61
CA ASP A 65 -0.70 -5.76 -12.76
C ASP A 65 -2.08 -6.36 -13.11
N THR A 66 -3.03 -5.52 -13.50
CA THR A 66 -4.39 -5.90 -13.92
C THR A 66 -4.48 -6.14 -15.43
N VAL A 67 -3.63 -5.49 -16.23
CA VAL A 67 -3.66 -5.58 -17.70
C VAL A 67 -3.56 -7.03 -18.19
N PRO A 68 -2.64 -7.88 -17.68
CA PRO A 68 -2.56 -9.27 -18.09
C PRO A 68 -3.86 -10.05 -17.87
N ALA A 69 -4.66 -9.71 -16.85
CA ALA A 69 -5.89 -10.41 -16.50
C ALA A 69 -7.04 -10.19 -17.50
N TYR A 70 -6.90 -9.28 -18.47
CA TYR A 70 -7.86 -9.10 -19.57
C TYR A 70 -7.68 -10.07 -20.74
N PHE A 71 -6.67 -10.94 -20.66
CA PHE A 71 -6.25 -11.81 -21.76
C PHE A 71 -5.98 -13.23 -21.25
N PRO A 72 -5.98 -14.24 -22.13
CA PRO A 72 -5.49 -15.57 -21.76
C PRO A 72 -4.06 -15.52 -21.24
N ALA A 73 -3.73 -16.42 -20.31
CA ALA A 73 -2.40 -16.48 -19.69
C ALA A 73 -1.26 -16.47 -20.73
N GLY A 74 -0.25 -15.63 -20.50
CA GLY A 74 0.93 -15.47 -21.36
C GLY A 74 0.74 -14.63 -22.62
N VAL A 75 -0.49 -14.28 -23.01
CA VAL A 75 -0.75 -13.47 -24.22
C VAL A 75 -0.19 -12.06 -24.09
N TYR A 76 -0.37 -11.43 -22.93
CA TYR A 76 0.16 -10.09 -22.69
C TYR A 76 1.69 -10.08 -22.63
N ASP A 77 2.31 -11.08 -21.99
CA ASP A 77 3.76 -11.20 -21.93
C ASP A 77 4.37 -11.39 -23.33
N GLN A 78 3.73 -12.22 -24.17
CA GLN A 78 4.10 -12.36 -25.58
C GLN A 78 3.99 -11.02 -26.32
N TRP A 79 2.94 -10.25 -26.08
CA TRP A 79 2.74 -8.94 -26.70
C TRP A 79 3.82 -7.93 -26.30
N LEU A 80 4.25 -7.92 -25.04
CA LEU A 80 5.31 -7.04 -24.54
C LEU A 80 6.63 -7.25 -25.28
N VAL A 81 7.01 -8.50 -25.54
CA VAL A 81 8.30 -8.84 -26.18
C VAL A 81 8.22 -9.06 -27.70
N ALA A 82 7.02 -9.04 -28.27
CA ALA A 82 6.79 -9.27 -29.70
C ALA A 82 7.33 -8.14 -30.59
N ASP A 83 7.72 -8.52 -31.80
CA ASP A 83 7.97 -7.57 -32.89
C ASP A 83 6.67 -6.91 -33.38
N GLU A 84 6.78 -5.94 -34.28
CA GLU A 84 5.65 -5.15 -34.78
C GLU A 84 4.57 -6.00 -35.47
N GLY A 85 4.98 -7.01 -36.25
CA GLY A 85 4.05 -7.89 -36.96
C GLY A 85 3.26 -8.77 -36.00
N ALA A 86 3.95 -9.43 -35.06
CA ALA A 86 3.32 -10.24 -34.04
C ALA A 86 2.44 -9.41 -33.08
N ARG A 87 2.86 -8.18 -32.73
CA ARG A 87 2.02 -7.24 -31.98
C ARG A 87 0.76 -6.88 -32.75
N HIS A 88 0.84 -6.65 -34.06
CA HIS A 88 -0.33 -6.36 -34.89
C HIS A 88 -1.33 -7.52 -34.86
N GLU A 89 -0.87 -8.76 -35.01
CA GLU A 89 -1.74 -9.95 -34.93
C GLU A 89 -2.38 -10.13 -33.55
N LEU A 90 -1.61 -9.98 -32.47
CA LEU A 90 -2.10 -10.08 -31.09
C LEU A 90 -3.10 -8.95 -30.78
N ASN A 91 -2.85 -7.74 -31.28
CA ASN A 91 -3.79 -6.62 -31.19
C ASN A 91 -5.09 -6.92 -31.92
N ALA A 92 -5.02 -7.40 -33.17
CA ALA A 92 -6.20 -7.74 -33.96
C ALA A 92 -7.05 -8.84 -33.29
N LYS A 93 -6.40 -9.83 -32.66
CA LYS A 93 -7.08 -10.96 -32.02
C LYS A 93 -7.68 -10.62 -30.65
N TYR A 94 -6.97 -9.88 -29.81
CA TYR A 94 -7.33 -9.72 -28.40
C TYR A 94 -7.65 -8.28 -27.97
N GLY A 95 -7.44 -7.30 -28.87
CA GLY A 95 -7.67 -5.88 -28.59
C GLY A 95 -6.73 -5.32 -27.52
N ILE A 96 -5.48 -5.79 -27.47
CA ILE A 96 -4.54 -5.47 -26.38
C ILE A 96 -4.28 -3.96 -26.29
N GLN A 97 -3.76 -3.37 -27.37
CA GLN A 97 -3.50 -1.92 -27.42
C GLN A 97 -4.77 -1.10 -27.14
N GLN A 98 -5.92 -1.49 -27.69
CA GLN A 98 -7.18 -0.79 -27.48
C GLN A 98 -7.59 -0.74 -25.99
N LYS A 99 -7.38 -1.84 -25.25
CA LYS A 99 -7.67 -1.89 -23.81
C LYS A 99 -6.71 -1.02 -23.01
N ILE A 100 -5.42 -1.07 -23.33
CA ILE A 100 -4.40 -0.20 -22.69
C ILE A 100 -4.76 1.26 -22.96
N ASP A 101 -4.98 1.63 -24.22
CA ASP A 101 -5.35 2.99 -24.63
C ASP A 101 -6.62 3.47 -23.94
N GLY A 102 -7.61 2.58 -23.75
CA GLY A 102 -8.82 2.86 -22.98
C GLY A 102 -8.52 3.19 -21.52
N ILE A 103 -7.74 2.34 -20.83
CA ILE A 103 -7.34 2.55 -19.43
C ILE A 103 -6.58 3.88 -19.27
N ILE A 104 -5.62 4.16 -20.16
CA ILE A 104 -4.83 5.39 -20.11
C ILE A 104 -5.66 6.62 -20.48
N GLY A 105 -6.54 6.48 -21.47
CA GLY A 105 -7.49 7.52 -21.86
C GLY A 105 -8.36 7.93 -20.69
N ASP A 106 -8.96 6.97 -19.98
CA ASP A 106 -9.85 7.24 -18.85
C ASP A 106 -9.11 7.87 -17.66
N ILE A 107 -7.95 7.35 -17.25
CA ILE A 107 -7.20 7.94 -16.12
C ILE A 107 -6.72 9.36 -16.43
N SER A 108 -6.37 9.66 -17.69
CA SER A 108 -5.97 11.02 -18.11
C SER A 108 -7.09 12.06 -17.89
N GLN A 109 -8.35 11.61 -17.86
CA GLN A 109 -9.50 12.47 -17.60
C GLN A 109 -9.88 12.58 -16.12
N SER A 110 -9.22 11.83 -15.24
CA SER A 110 -9.51 11.86 -13.81
C SER A 110 -9.22 13.21 -13.18
N ILE A 111 -10.00 13.56 -12.14
CA ILE A 111 -9.72 14.74 -11.31
C ILE A 111 -8.37 14.58 -10.60
N PHE A 112 -8.02 13.35 -10.20
CA PHE A 112 -6.73 12.99 -9.64
C PHE A 112 -5.57 13.48 -10.51
N VAL A 113 -5.52 13.07 -11.80
CA VAL A 113 -4.44 13.47 -12.72
C VAL A 113 -4.44 14.98 -12.96
N LYS A 114 -5.62 15.59 -13.16
CA LYS A 114 -5.70 17.05 -13.36
C LYS A 114 -5.19 17.83 -12.13
N PHE A 115 -5.33 17.27 -10.93
CA PHE A 115 -4.84 17.88 -9.71
C PHE A 115 -3.33 17.63 -9.52
N LEU A 116 -2.88 16.38 -9.69
CA LEU A 116 -1.48 15.98 -9.72
C LEU A 116 -0.65 16.90 -10.63
N VAL A 117 -1.08 17.11 -11.88
CA VAL A 117 -0.35 17.93 -12.86
C VAL A 117 -0.14 19.35 -12.35
N LYS A 118 -1.13 19.95 -11.68
CA LYS A 118 -1.00 21.31 -11.12
C LYS A 118 -0.04 21.35 -9.94
N GLU A 119 -0.10 20.34 -9.07
CA GLU A 119 0.84 20.22 -7.94
C GLU A 119 2.27 20.04 -8.46
N MET A 120 2.49 19.11 -9.40
CA MET A 120 3.80 18.87 -9.97
C MET A 120 4.34 20.09 -10.72
N ALA A 121 3.49 20.79 -11.47
CA ALA A 121 3.92 21.99 -12.19
C ALA A 121 4.45 23.08 -11.25
N GLN A 122 3.80 23.26 -10.09
CA GLN A 122 4.28 24.17 -9.06
C GLN A 122 5.61 23.71 -8.47
N PHE A 123 5.74 22.42 -8.13
CA PHE A 123 6.98 21.85 -7.59
C PHE A 123 8.16 21.88 -8.56
N LEU A 124 7.88 21.70 -9.85
CA LEU A 124 8.87 21.68 -10.92
C LEU A 124 9.15 23.08 -11.49
N GLY A 125 8.31 24.07 -11.18
CA GLY A 125 8.43 25.44 -11.71
C GLY A 125 8.16 25.53 -13.21
N CYS A 126 7.13 24.81 -13.70
CA CYS A 126 6.77 24.76 -15.12
C CYS A 126 5.27 25.05 -15.35
N GLU A 127 4.86 25.07 -16.63
CA GLU A 127 3.45 25.26 -16.99
C GLU A 127 2.56 24.10 -16.49
N PRO A 128 1.31 24.38 -16.07
CA PRO A 128 0.40 23.40 -15.46
C PRO A 128 -0.31 22.50 -16.48
N ASN A 129 0.46 21.88 -17.37
CA ASN A 129 0.00 20.87 -18.32
C ASN A 129 0.93 19.65 -18.30
N LEU A 130 0.39 18.48 -18.70
CA LEU A 130 1.11 17.22 -18.55
C LEU A 130 2.40 17.16 -19.37
N GLU A 131 2.45 17.78 -20.55
CA GLU A 131 3.64 17.78 -21.41
C GLU A 131 4.81 18.52 -20.76
N ALA A 132 4.57 19.76 -20.32
CA ALA A 132 5.58 20.57 -19.63
C ALA A 132 6.04 19.92 -18.31
N VAL A 133 5.10 19.34 -17.55
CA VAL A 133 5.42 18.58 -16.32
C VAL A 133 6.32 17.39 -16.63
N MET A 134 6.04 16.62 -17.66
CA MET A 134 6.84 15.46 -18.03
C MET A 134 8.23 15.86 -18.53
N GLU A 135 8.36 16.94 -19.28
CA GLU A 135 9.66 17.48 -19.69
C GLU A 135 10.50 17.89 -18.48
N ALA A 136 9.93 18.68 -17.56
CA ALA A 136 10.62 19.15 -16.37
C ALA A 136 10.97 18.00 -15.40
N ARG A 137 10.05 17.03 -15.22
CA ARG A 137 10.28 15.81 -14.46
C ARG A 137 11.45 15.03 -15.04
N ASN A 138 11.43 14.74 -16.35
CA ASN A 138 12.48 13.99 -17.03
C ASN A 138 13.83 14.72 -17.00
N ALA A 139 13.84 16.05 -17.02
CA ALA A 139 15.07 16.82 -16.84
C ALA A 139 15.68 16.62 -15.44
N ARG A 140 14.87 16.64 -14.38
CA ARG A 140 15.33 16.40 -12.99
C ARG A 140 15.70 14.94 -12.73
N SER A 141 14.96 13.99 -13.30
CA SER A 141 15.17 12.55 -13.06
C SER A 141 16.40 11.96 -13.75
N LYS A 142 17.17 12.75 -14.53
CA LYS A 142 18.53 12.39 -14.97
C LYS A 142 19.45 12.05 -13.79
N ASN A 143 19.23 12.67 -12.63
CA ASN A 143 19.77 12.23 -11.36
C ASN A 143 18.63 11.65 -10.51
N TYR A 144 18.23 10.42 -10.83
CA TYR A 144 16.97 9.81 -10.37
C TYR A 144 16.85 9.79 -8.85
N TRP A 145 17.86 9.30 -8.14
CA TRP A 145 17.81 9.20 -6.67
C TRP A 145 17.82 10.57 -5.98
N SER A 146 18.53 11.55 -6.54
CA SER A 146 18.43 12.94 -6.04
C SER A 146 17.02 13.52 -6.24
N TYR A 147 16.36 13.20 -7.36
CA TYR A 147 14.97 13.60 -7.60
C TYR A 147 14.01 12.93 -6.61
N VAL A 148 14.09 11.61 -6.44
CA VAL A 148 13.28 10.83 -5.48
C VAL A 148 13.47 11.37 -4.06
N SER A 149 14.72 11.53 -3.61
CA SER A 149 15.02 12.06 -2.29
C SER A 149 14.48 13.48 -2.10
N SER A 150 14.56 14.34 -3.13
CA SER A 150 13.98 15.70 -3.04
C SER A 150 12.46 15.70 -2.87
N LEU A 151 11.76 14.75 -3.49
CA LEU A 151 10.31 14.59 -3.32
C LEU A 151 9.98 14.18 -1.87
N LEU A 152 10.68 13.20 -1.32
CA LEU A 152 10.45 12.74 0.05
C LEU A 152 10.80 13.81 1.10
N GLN A 153 11.85 14.59 0.86
CA GLN A 153 12.27 15.67 1.75
C GLN A 153 11.29 16.86 1.75
N ASP A 154 10.68 17.19 0.60
CA ASP A 154 9.67 18.25 0.48
C ASP A 154 8.47 18.01 1.43
N VAL A 155 8.10 16.75 1.65
CA VAL A 155 7.03 16.33 2.56
C VAL A 155 7.49 15.82 3.91
N ARG A 156 8.80 15.84 4.17
CA ARG A 156 9.42 15.41 5.44
C ARG A 156 9.18 13.94 5.79
N TYR A 157 9.29 13.06 4.81
CA TYR A 157 9.37 11.62 5.07
C TYR A 157 10.64 11.29 5.86
N GLU A 158 10.50 10.63 7.00
CA GLU A 158 11.61 10.15 7.83
C GLU A 158 11.73 8.62 7.81
N ASN A 159 10.63 7.91 7.58
CA ASN A 159 10.59 6.45 7.53
C ASN A 159 9.56 5.94 6.52
N VAL A 160 9.88 4.82 5.86
CA VAL A 160 8.96 4.04 5.04
C VAL A 160 9.02 2.55 5.40
N MET A 161 7.85 1.94 5.57
CA MET A 161 7.68 0.51 5.79
C MET A 161 7.34 -0.19 4.47
N VAL A 162 8.34 -0.80 3.85
CA VAL A 162 8.24 -1.34 2.49
C VAL A 162 7.87 -2.82 2.51
N ASP A 163 6.76 -3.15 1.86
CA ASP A 163 6.38 -4.52 1.57
C ASP A 163 7.26 -5.10 0.45
N THR A 164 8.21 -5.95 0.83
CA THR A 164 9.16 -6.57 -0.10
C THR A 164 8.57 -7.73 -0.89
N GLY A 165 7.33 -8.13 -0.59
CA GLY A 165 6.58 -9.11 -1.37
C GLY A 165 6.02 -8.57 -2.68
N TYR A 166 6.00 -7.25 -2.84
CA TYR A 166 5.68 -6.58 -4.10
C TYR A 166 6.83 -5.65 -4.50
N CYS A 167 7.65 -6.15 -5.42
CA CYS A 167 8.93 -5.55 -5.77
C CYS A 167 9.19 -5.50 -7.28
N GLU A 168 8.20 -5.81 -8.13
CA GLU A 168 8.36 -5.83 -9.59
C GLU A 168 9.55 -6.67 -10.09
N GLY A 169 9.87 -7.75 -9.37
CA GLY A 169 11.03 -8.58 -9.65
C GLY A 169 12.38 -7.89 -9.39
N ALA A 170 12.43 -6.90 -8.50
CA ALA A 170 13.67 -6.28 -8.07
C ALA A 170 14.58 -7.30 -7.37
N SER A 171 15.84 -7.26 -7.76
CA SER A 171 16.92 -7.96 -7.08
C SER A 171 17.23 -7.33 -5.72
N ARG A 172 17.94 -8.05 -4.86
CA ARG A 172 18.45 -7.50 -3.60
C ARG A 172 19.25 -6.20 -3.82
N ALA A 173 20.10 -6.17 -4.85
CA ALA A 173 20.91 -4.99 -5.14
C ALA A 173 20.06 -3.77 -5.55
N GLU A 174 18.93 -3.98 -6.23
CA GLU A 174 17.99 -2.90 -6.54
C GLU A 174 17.25 -2.39 -5.30
N ILE A 175 16.86 -3.30 -4.39
CA ILE A 175 16.27 -2.92 -3.10
C ILE A 175 17.26 -2.12 -2.26
N ASP A 176 18.52 -2.55 -2.19
CA ASP A 176 19.57 -1.84 -1.46
C ASP A 176 19.85 -0.46 -2.10
N ARG A 177 19.83 -0.34 -3.43
CA ARG A 177 19.92 0.97 -4.12
C ARG A 177 18.74 1.89 -3.82
N TYR A 178 17.51 1.36 -3.74
CA TYR A 178 16.34 2.14 -3.33
C TYR A 178 16.52 2.68 -1.91
N GLU A 179 16.92 1.80 -0.98
CA GLU A 179 17.18 2.17 0.42
C GLU A 179 18.27 3.25 0.57
N GLU A 180 19.35 3.17 -0.20
CA GLU A 180 20.39 4.22 -0.25
C GLU A 180 19.87 5.51 -0.91
N GLY A 181 19.13 5.37 -2.00
CA GLY A 181 18.67 6.48 -2.83
C GLY A 181 17.61 7.36 -2.20
N ILE A 182 16.87 6.86 -1.19
CA ILE A 182 15.85 7.63 -0.47
C ILE A 182 16.37 8.36 0.76
N GLN A 183 17.65 8.21 1.12
CA GLN A 183 18.22 8.91 2.27
C GLN A 183 17.99 10.44 2.16
N PRO A 184 17.70 11.14 3.27
CA PRO A 184 17.77 10.67 4.67
C PRO A 184 16.55 9.88 5.18
N CYS A 185 15.51 9.65 4.35
CA CYS A 185 14.39 8.79 4.72
C CYS A 185 14.89 7.35 4.96
N ARG A 186 14.47 6.73 6.07
CA ARG A 186 14.85 5.36 6.43
C ARG A 186 13.89 4.36 5.81
N MET A 187 14.39 3.20 5.42
CA MET A 187 13.58 2.08 4.96
C MET A 187 13.59 0.93 5.98
N ASN A 188 12.41 0.45 6.33
CA ASN A 188 12.23 -0.77 7.11
C ASN A 188 11.40 -1.77 6.28
N ARG A 189 11.70 -3.06 6.40
CA ARG A 189 11.14 -4.10 5.51
C ARG A 189 10.02 -4.88 6.18
N LEU A 190 8.99 -5.19 5.39
CA LEU A 190 7.87 -6.05 5.76
C LEU A 190 7.84 -7.27 4.84
N ALA A 191 7.79 -8.46 5.42
CA ALA A 191 7.76 -9.72 4.70
C ALA A 191 6.31 -10.12 4.36
N ARG A 192 6.06 -10.52 3.11
CA ARG A 192 4.75 -10.98 2.67
C ARG A 192 4.65 -12.51 2.72
N ILE A 193 3.64 -13.02 3.42
CA ILE A 193 3.44 -14.47 3.65
C ILE A 193 3.37 -15.25 2.33
N GLU A 194 2.67 -14.69 1.34
CA GLU A 194 2.41 -15.35 0.06
C GLU A 194 3.70 -15.58 -0.75
N MET A 195 4.81 -14.91 -0.43
CA MET A 195 6.11 -15.17 -1.07
C MET A 195 6.68 -16.53 -0.68
N ILE A 196 6.52 -16.95 0.58
CA ILE A 196 6.90 -18.30 1.02
C ILE A 196 6.07 -19.35 0.26
N GLN A 197 4.78 -19.06 0.07
CA GLN A 197 3.88 -19.95 -0.66
C GLN A 197 4.27 -20.04 -2.14
N LYS A 198 4.63 -18.92 -2.77
CA LYS A 198 5.15 -18.88 -4.14
C LYS A 198 6.44 -19.69 -4.31
N GLU A 199 7.33 -19.70 -3.32
CA GLU A 199 8.56 -20.50 -3.31
C GLU A 199 8.25 -22.01 -3.15
N LEU A 200 7.32 -22.38 -2.27
CA LEU A 200 7.15 -23.78 -1.83
C LEU A 200 6.02 -24.53 -2.53
N PHE A 201 4.95 -23.86 -2.98
CA PHE A 201 3.84 -24.51 -3.69
C PHE A 201 4.25 -25.20 -5.00
N PRO A 202 5.27 -24.79 -5.76
CA PRO A 202 5.70 -25.55 -6.92
C PRO A 202 6.39 -26.88 -6.60
N LEU A 203 6.80 -27.14 -5.35
CA LEU A 203 7.66 -28.28 -5.02
C LEU A 203 6.87 -29.59 -4.86
N GLU A 204 7.40 -30.68 -5.41
CA GLU A 204 6.87 -32.05 -5.22
C GLU A 204 7.45 -32.68 -3.95
N ILE A 205 6.92 -32.28 -2.79
CA ILE A 205 7.37 -32.72 -1.46
C ILE A 205 6.20 -33.17 -0.59
N THR A 206 6.50 -33.91 0.49
CA THR A 206 5.49 -34.30 1.49
C THR A 206 4.97 -33.09 2.27
N PHE A 207 3.81 -33.23 2.92
CA PHE A 207 3.29 -32.17 3.77
C PHE A 207 4.23 -31.87 4.95
N GLU A 208 4.82 -32.90 5.56
CA GLU A 208 5.81 -32.75 6.64
C GLU A 208 7.01 -31.90 6.21
N GLU A 209 7.56 -32.20 5.04
CA GLU A 209 8.69 -31.46 4.51
C GLU A 209 8.29 -30.02 4.14
N TYR A 210 7.10 -29.84 3.55
CA TYR A 210 6.53 -28.53 3.27
C TYR A 210 6.41 -27.69 4.55
N GLU A 211 5.77 -28.22 5.60
CA GLU A 211 5.53 -27.52 6.85
C GLU A 211 6.84 -27.14 7.57
N GLN A 212 7.81 -28.06 7.57
CA GLN A 212 9.15 -27.81 8.12
C GLN A 212 9.84 -26.66 7.37
N ARG A 213 9.84 -26.70 6.02
CA ARG A 213 10.45 -25.66 5.18
C ARG A 213 9.72 -24.33 5.30
N TYR A 214 8.40 -24.33 5.36
CA TYR A 214 7.57 -23.14 5.55
C TYR A 214 7.92 -22.45 6.87
N THR A 215 7.97 -23.22 7.97
CA THR A 215 8.31 -22.71 9.30
C THR A 215 9.73 -22.16 9.33
N ALA A 216 10.71 -22.88 8.78
CA ALA A 216 12.09 -22.41 8.72
C ALA A 216 12.22 -21.11 7.91
N ARG A 217 11.53 -21.01 6.78
CA ARG A 217 11.54 -19.82 5.92
C ARG A 217 10.86 -18.62 6.57
N LEU A 218 9.74 -18.85 7.26
CA LEU A 218 9.02 -17.83 8.04
C LEU A 218 9.92 -17.24 9.13
N LEU A 219 10.61 -18.08 9.89
CA LEU A 219 11.53 -17.62 10.95
C LEU A 219 12.74 -16.85 10.37
N ASP A 220 13.31 -17.31 9.25
CA ASP A 220 14.40 -16.59 8.57
C ASP A 220 13.97 -15.23 8.00
N LEU A 221 12.72 -15.10 7.52
CA LEU A 221 12.15 -13.81 7.10
C LEU A 221 11.98 -12.85 8.28
N LEU A 222 11.48 -13.34 9.41
CA LEU A 222 11.18 -12.54 10.59
C LEU A 222 12.45 -12.08 11.30
N ASP A 223 13.34 -13.01 11.64
CA ASP A 223 14.47 -12.76 12.54
C ASP A 223 15.83 -12.78 11.85
N GLY A 224 15.91 -13.45 10.69
CA GLY A 224 17.15 -13.75 9.99
C GLY A 224 17.51 -12.74 8.91
N THR A 225 18.02 -13.27 7.81
CA THR A 225 18.40 -12.48 6.62
C THR A 225 17.50 -12.78 5.43
N GLY A 226 16.40 -13.49 5.67
CA GLY A 226 15.49 -13.99 4.66
C GLY A 226 14.76 -12.89 3.89
N ASN A 227 14.66 -11.69 4.45
CA ASN A 227 14.02 -10.54 3.81
C ASN A 227 15.07 -9.70 3.07
N TYR A 228 15.65 -10.29 2.01
CA TYR A 228 16.66 -9.69 1.16
C TYR A 228 17.91 -9.21 1.92
N GLY A 229 18.35 -9.98 2.92
CA GLY A 229 19.53 -9.66 3.72
C GLY A 229 19.25 -8.95 5.05
N LYS A 230 17.98 -8.71 5.40
CA LYS A 230 17.56 -8.07 6.66
C LYS A 230 16.43 -8.85 7.32
N LYS A 231 16.16 -8.52 8.59
CA LYS A 231 14.99 -8.96 9.34
C LYS A 231 13.73 -8.22 8.89
N SER A 232 12.57 -8.70 9.30
CA SER A 232 11.29 -8.01 9.09
C SER A 232 10.84 -7.25 10.36
N TYR A 233 10.12 -6.14 10.19
CA TYR A 233 9.51 -5.39 11.30
C TYR A 233 8.04 -5.76 11.54
N GLY A 234 7.47 -6.54 10.64
CA GLY A 234 6.10 -7.02 10.65
C GLY A 234 5.87 -7.93 9.47
N MET A 235 4.64 -8.38 9.29
CA MET A 235 4.27 -9.18 8.12
C MET A 235 3.11 -8.56 7.37
N LYS A 236 2.97 -8.97 6.11
CA LYS A 236 1.84 -8.66 5.24
C LYS A 236 1.20 -9.95 4.76
N SER A 237 -0.12 -9.97 4.73
CA SER A 237 -0.90 -10.94 3.97
C SER A 237 -1.76 -10.26 2.92
N TYR A 238 -1.85 -10.92 1.78
CA TYR A 238 -2.72 -10.58 0.66
C TYR A 238 -3.82 -11.65 0.48
N LEU A 239 -4.14 -12.41 1.54
CA LEU A 239 -5.04 -13.55 1.49
C LEU A 239 -6.53 -13.15 1.37
N LEU A 240 -6.93 -12.05 2.02
CA LEU A 240 -8.33 -11.60 2.10
C LEU A 240 -8.97 -11.40 0.71
N PRO A 241 -8.34 -10.69 -0.27
CA PRO A 241 -8.85 -10.56 -1.63
C PRO A 241 -9.22 -11.86 -2.34
N TYR A 242 -8.65 -12.99 -1.90
CA TYR A 242 -8.83 -14.26 -2.57
C TYR A 242 -9.85 -15.18 -1.89
N ILE A 243 -9.83 -15.29 -0.57
CA ILE A 243 -10.67 -16.27 0.14
C ILE A 243 -11.84 -15.65 0.92
N GLY A 244 -11.88 -14.32 1.04
CA GLY A 244 -12.81 -13.64 1.92
C GLY A 244 -12.49 -13.94 3.37
N LEU A 245 -13.50 -14.33 4.17
CA LEU A 245 -13.36 -14.67 5.59
C LEU A 245 -12.09 -15.49 5.90
N ILE A 246 -11.20 -14.89 6.69
CA ILE A 246 -9.98 -15.53 7.21
C ILE A 246 -10.26 -16.00 8.63
N GLU A 247 -10.72 -17.24 8.75
CA GLU A 247 -10.81 -17.93 10.04
C GLU A 247 -9.46 -18.61 10.35
N PRO A 248 -8.80 -18.31 11.48
CA PRO A 248 -7.60 -19.03 11.90
C PRO A 248 -7.82 -20.55 11.89
N LEU A 249 -6.82 -21.31 11.43
CA LEU A 249 -6.85 -22.76 11.34
C LEU A 249 -5.63 -23.33 12.05
N TYR A 250 -5.87 -24.13 13.09
CA TYR A 250 -4.83 -24.76 13.91
C TYR A 250 -4.66 -26.26 13.62
N ASP A 251 -5.66 -26.91 13.02
CA ASP A 251 -5.63 -28.33 12.72
C ASP A 251 -4.78 -28.61 11.48
N ARG A 252 -3.61 -29.21 11.72
CA ARG A 252 -2.66 -29.57 10.66
C ARG A 252 -3.19 -30.64 9.71
N GLU A 253 -4.14 -31.48 10.12
CA GLU A 253 -4.66 -32.55 9.26
C GLU A 253 -5.62 -31.99 8.19
N ILE A 254 -6.35 -30.92 8.49
CA ILE A 254 -7.11 -30.16 7.48
C ILE A 254 -6.14 -29.52 6.47
N ALA A 255 -5.06 -28.90 6.95
CA ALA A 255 -4.05 -28.30 6.09
C ALA A 255 -3.35 -29.36 5.20
N ARG A 256 -3.05 -30.54 5.74
CA ARG A 256 -2.49 -31.69 5.01
C ARG A 256 -3.40 -32.15 3.88
N ALA A 257 -4.71 -32.27 4.13
CA ALA A 257 -5.67 -32.64 3.10
C ALA A 257 -5.70 -31.58 1.96
N SER A 258 -5.66 -30.29 2.31
CA SER A 258 -5.57 -29.20 1.33
C SER A 258 -4.25 -29.22 0.55
N TRP A 259 -3.11 -29.57 1.18
CA TRP A 259 -1.85 -29.79 0.47
C TRP A 259 -1.94 -30.94 -0.55
N GLN A 260 -2.53 -32.07 -0.16
CA GLN A 260 -2.72 -33.21 -1.07
C GLN A 260 -3.61 -32.84 -2.26
N ALA A 261 -4.70 -32.11 -2.03
CA ALA A 261 -5.56 -31.61 -3.10
C ALA A 261 -4.80 -30.66 -4.03
N LEU A 262 -4.00 -29.75 -3.46
CA LEU A 262 -3.13 -28.86 -4.23
C LEU A 262 -2.13 -29.66 -5.08
N ARG A 263 -1.45 -30.68 -4.53
CA ARG A 263 -0.53 -31.54 -5.29
C ARG A 263 -1.24 -32.24 -6.45
N ALA A 264 -2.41 -32.82 -6.19
CA ALA A 264 -3.16 -33.57 -7.19
C ALA A 264 -3.65 -32.71 -8.37
N SER A 265 -3.85 -31.41 -8.14
CA SER A 265 -4.39 -30.51 -9.16
C SER A 265 -3.43 -29.43 -9.64
N TYR A 266 -2.20 -29.33 -9.11
CA TYR A 266 -1.30 -28.17 -9.33
C TYR A 266 -1.13 -27.79 -10.81
N HIS A 267 -0.93 -28.77 -11.68
CA HIS A 267 -0.76 -28.55 -13.13
C HIS A 267 -2.07 -28.38 -13.91
N ASN A 268 -3.22 -28.56 -13.25
CA ASN A 268 -4.55 -28.53 -13.84
C ASN A 268 -5.41 -27.38 -13.30
N ILE A 269 -4.83 -26.47 -12.51
CA ILE A 269 -5.57 -25.32 -11.97
C ILE A 269 -5.96 -24.40 -13.12
N PRO A 270 -7.25 -24.05 -13.28
CA PRO A 270 -7.67 -23.10 -14.31
C PRO A 270 -7.07 -21.72 -14.05
N THR A 271 -6.39 -21.15 -15.05
CA THR A 271 -5.72 -19.85 -14.94
C THR A 271 -6.67 -18.65 -14.92
N MET A 272 -7.88 -18.79 -15.48
CA MET A 272 -8.86 -17.70 -15.58
C MET A 272 -9.95 -17.78 -14.50
N ASP A 273 -10.08 -18.91 -13.79
CA ASP A 273 -10.99 -19.01 -12.65
C ASP A 273 -10.26 -18.68 -11.35
N ARG A 274 -10.28 -17.39 -11.03
CA ARG A 274 -9.66 -16.81 -9.85
C ARG A 274 -10.14 -17.43 -8.54
N GLN A 275 -11.32 -18.04 -8.49
CA GLN A 275 -11.83 -18.61 -7.25
C GLN A 275 -11.45 -20.08 -7.09
N SER A 276 -11.35 -20.82 -8.19
CA SER A 276 -11.01 -22.25 -8.16
C SER A 276 -9.64 -22.54 -7.54
N GLU A 277 -8.60 -21.78 -7.90
CA GLU A 277 -7.25 -21.94 -7.34
C GLU A 277 -7.24 -21.79 -5.81
N TYR A 278 -7.92 -20.75 -5.31
CA TYR A 278 -7.95 -20.45 -3.89
C TYR A 278 -8.86 -21.37 -3.12
N ASN A 279 -9.99 -21.83 -3.69
CA ASN A 279 -10.83 -22.83 -3.04
C ASN A 279 -10.07 -24.15 -2.79
N LEU A 280 -9.18 -24.55 -3.70
CA LEU A 280 -8.37 -25.75 -3.57
C LEU A 280 -7.34 -25.65 -2.43
N SER A 281 -6.71 -24.48 -2.30
CA SER A 281 -5.61 -24.22 -1.35
C SER A 281 -6.04 -23.44 -0.10
N LYS A 282 -7.34 -23.17 0.07
CA LYS A 282 -7.88 -22.25 1.07
C LYS A 282 -7.42 -22.60 2.48
N ASP A 283 -7.60 -23.85 2.88
CA ASP A 283 -7.28 -24.27 4.25
C ASP A 283 -5.78 -24.31 4.50
N LEU A 284 -4.98 -24.75 3.53
CA LEU A 284 -3.52 -24.63 3.65
C LEU A 284 -3.07 -23.17 3.82
N ARG A 285 -3.66 -22.24 3.05
CA ARG A 285 -3.34 -20.80 3.17
C ARG A 285 -3.79 -20.21 4.49
N ARG A 286 -4.95 -20.60 5.02
CA ARG A 286 -5.42 -20.24 6.37
C ARG A 286 -4.49 -20.77 7.46
N TYR A 287 -4.03 -22.01 7.34
CA TYR A 287 -3.07 -22.61 8.25
C TYR A 287 -1.75 -21.84 8.26
N ASN A 288 -1.19 -21.58 7.08
CA ASN A 288 0.02 -20.76 6.91
C ASN A 288 -0.14 -19.35 7.51
N PHE A 289 -1.27 -18.68 7.23
CA PHE A 289 -1.59 -17.38 7.82
C PHE A 289 -1.62 -17.46 9.35
N THR A 290 -2.21 -18.51 9.91
CA THR A 290 -2.30 -18.73 11.37
C THR A 290 -0.92 -18.92 11.98
N LEU A 291 -0.05 -19.72 11.36
CA LEU A 291 1.34 -19.87 11.79
C LEU A 291 2.08 -18.53 11.79
N ALA A 292 1.96 -17.75 10.71
CA ALA A 292 2.58 -16.43 10.62
C ALA A 292 2.05 -15.47 11.70
N LEU A 293 0.74 -15.46 11.95
CA LEU A 293 0.13 -14.60 12.96
C LEU A 293 0.53 -14.99 14.39
N GLU A 294 0.70 -16.29 14.67
CA GLU A 294 1.30 -16.78 15.93
C GLU A 294 2.72 -16.26 16.12
N GLU A 295 3.55 -16.26 15.07
CA GLU A 295 4.92 -15.74 15.14
C GLU A 295 4.96 -14.22 15.33
N CYS A 296 4.05 -13.48 14.68
CA CYS A 296 3.85 -12.05 14.89
C CYS A 296 3.46 -11.75 16.35
N LEU A 297 2.47 -12.49 16.88
CA LEU A 297 2.03 -12.36 18.27
C LEU A 297 3.20 -12.57 19.25
N ARG A 298 4.00 -13.64 19.07
CA ARG A 298 5.13 -13.94 19.96
C ARG A 298 6.22 -12.88 19.95
N ARG A 299 6.35 -12.11 18.87
CA ARG A 299 7.35 -11.05 18.69
C ARG A 299 6.80 -9.65 18.94
N ASP A 300 5.52 -9.54 19.30
CA ASP A 300 4.81 -8.26 19.38
C ASP A 300 4.91 -7.44 18.07
N MET A 301 4.91 -8.13 16.92
CA MET A 301 4.99 -7.54 15.59
C MET A 301 3.60 -7.44 14.95
N PRO A 302 3.33 -6.39 14.16
CA PRO A 302 2.06 -6.25 13.45
C PRO A 302 1.96 -7.14 12.22
N MET A 303 0.73 -7.59 11.95
CA MET A 303 0.29 -8.22 10.72
C MET A 303 -0.59 -7.25 9.93
N GLN A 304 -0.11 -6.82 8.78
CA GLN A 304 -0.87 -6.07 7.79
C GLN A 304 -1.68 -7.00 6.90
N ILE A 305 -2.92 -6.64 6.61
CA ILE A 305 -3.80 -7.46 5.78
C ILE A 305 -4.47 -6.54 4.77
N HIS A 306 -4.27 -6.81 3.48
CA HIS A 306 -4.93 -6.05 2.42
C HIS A 306 -6.46 -6.12 2.58
N THR A 307 -7.10 -4.99 2.88
CA THR A 307 -8.49 -4.93 3.34
C THR A 307 -9.20 -3.69 2.85
N GLY A 308 -9.58 -3.68 1.58
CA GLY A 308 -10.06 -2.50 0.87
C GLY A 308 -9.49 -2.51 -0.54
N ASP A 309 -9.79 -1.46 -1.28
CA ASP A 309 -9.65 -1.36 -2.74
C ASP A 309 -8.31 -1.84 -3.30
N GLY A 310 -8.39 -2.47 -4.48
CA GLY A 310 -7.27 -2.88 -5.29
C GLY A 310 -7.52 -4.03 -6.25
N GLU A 311 -7.00 -3.90 -7.48
CA GLU A 311 -6.63 -4.92 -8.49
C GLU A 311 -7.69 -5.76 -9.22
N ALA A 312 -8.99 -5.41 -9.26
CA ALA A 312 -9.88 -6.04 -10.24
C ALA A 312 -9.39 -5.76 -11.69
N PRO A 313 -9.49 -6.73 -12.63
CA PRO A 313 -10.13 -8.04 -12.50
C PRO A 313 -9.19 -9.16 -12.01
N SER A 314 -8.00 -8.88 -11.48
CA SER A 314 -7.10 -9.92 -10.96
C SER A 314 -7.55 -10.48 -9.59
N VAL A 315 -8.24 -9.69 -8.76
CA VAL A 315 -8.73 -10.10 -7.42
C VAL A 315 -10.23 -9.90 -7.18
N ILE A 316 -10.77 -10.53 -6.13
CA ILE A 316 -12.21 -10.58 -5.86
C ILE A 316 -12.61 -9.45 -4.89
N LEU A 317 -13.11 -8.32 -5.42
CA LEU A 317 -13.51 -7.15 -4.62
C LEU A 317 -14.48 -7.47 -3.48
N ARG A 318 -15.48 -8.34 -3.72
CA ARG A 318 -16.47 -8.73 -2.70
C ARG A 318 -15.87 -9.45 -1.48
N ASN A 319 -14.62 -9.92 -1.57
CA ASN A 319 -13.93 -10.60 -0.48
C ASN A 319 -13.18 -9.62 0.44
N GLN A 320 -13.01 -8.36 0.04
CA GLN A 320 -12.19 -7.39 0.75
C GLN A 320 -12.96 -6.59 1.82
N ASP A 321 -14.13 -7.08 2.26
CA ASP A 321 -14.92 -6.43 3.32
C ASP A 321 -14.15 -6.47 4.65
N PRO A 322 -13.94 -5.32 5.33
CA PRO A 322 -13.22 -5.29 6.61
C PRO A 322 -13.77 -6.23 7.70
N PHE A 323 -15.07 -6.52 7.70
CA PHE A 323 -15.65 -7.42 8.71
C PHE A 323 -15.24 -8.89 8.55
N TYR A 324 -14.67 -9.28 7.41
CA TYR A 324 -14.08 -10.61 7.24
C TYR A 324 -12.77 -10.81 8.04
N LEU A 325 -12.27 -9.77 8.70
CA LEU A 325 -11.15 -9.85 9.65
C LEU A 325 -11.58 -10.04 11.10
N GLU A 326 -12.87 -10.19 11.40
CA GLU A 326 -13.35 -10.33 12.78
C GLU A 326 -12.66 -11.51 13.51
N GLU A 327 -12.59 -12.68 12.86
CA GLU A 327 -11.94 -13.87 13.42
C GLU A 327 -10.42 -13.73 13.54
N VAL A 328 -9.81 -12.91 12.69
CA VAL A 328 -8.39 -12.54 12.80
C VAL A 328 -8.15 -11.60 13.98
N CYS A 329 -9.03 -10.63 14.22
CA CYS A 329 -8.92 -9.71 15.34
C CYS A 329 -9.15 -10.42 16.68
N ARG A 330 -10.15 -11.32 16.71
CA ARG A 330 -10.44 -12.17 17.87
C ARG A 330 -9.24 -13.07 18.19
N PHE A 331 -8.72 -13.74 17.15
CA PHE A 331 -7.65 -14.73 17.23
C PHE A 331 -7.79 -15.66 18.42
N ASP A 332 -9.02 -16.14 18.62
CA ASP A 332 -9.39 -16.97 19.75
C ASP A 332 -8.68 -18.33 19.65
N ARG A 333 -8.20 -18.79 20.80
CA ARG A 333 -7.68 -20.14 20.94
C ARG A 333 -7.95 -20.60 22.37
N ASP A 334 -8.52 -21.79 22.49
CA ASP A 334 -8.85 -22.40 23.78
C ASP A 334 -9.72 -21.50 24.68
N GLY A 335 -10.61 -20.70 24.07
CA GLY A 335 -11.52 -19.77 24.74
C GLY A 335 -10.87 -18.46 25.21
N VAL A 336 -9.67 -18.15 24.73
CA VAL A 336 -8.94 -16.92 25.03
C VAL A 336 -8.59 -16.16 23.75
N MET A 337 -8.98 -14.88 23.70
CA MET A 337 -8.52 -13.94 22.69
C MET A 337 -7.07 -13.53 22.95
N ARG A 338 -6.19 -13.74 21.97
CA ARG A 338 -4.73 -13.53 22.14
C ARG A 338 -4.18 -12.23 21.58
N MET A 339 -5.03 -11.38 21.02
CA MET A 339 -4.75 -9.97 20.75
C MET A 339 -3.49 -9.66 19.90
N PRO A 340 -3.23 -10.33 18.76
CA PRO A 340 -2.15 -9.95 17.85
C PRO A 340 -2.41 -8.56 17.26
N LYS A 341 -1.36 -7.77 17.00
CA LYS A 341 -1.49 -6.45 16.34
C LYS A 341 -1.92 -6.62 14.87
N ILE A 342 -3.12 -6.15 14.53
CA ILE A 342 -3.71 -6.26 13.19
C ILE A 342 -3.81 -4.87 12.55
N ILE A 343 -3.45 -4.76 11.27
CA ILE A 343 -3.59 -3.55 10.47
C ILE A 343 -4.34 -3.89 9.16
N PRO A 344 -5.65 -3.63 9.08
CA PRO A 344 -6.37 -3.62 7.81
C PRO A 344 -5.84 -2.48 6.94
N LEU A 345 -5.21 -2.81 5.81
CA LEU A 345 -4.66 -1.82 4.89
C LEU A 345 -5.75 -1.24 4.00
N HIS A 346 -5.44 -0.09 3.40
CA HIS A 346 -6.25 0.59 2.39
C HIS A 346 -7.52 1.25 2.94
N ALA A 347 -7.51 1.54 4.24
CA ALA A 347 -8.59 2.21 4.97
C ALA A 347 -9.96 1.50 4.87
N GLY A 348 -10.03 0.24 4.44
CA GLY A 348 -11.31 -0.40 4.14
C GLY A 348 -12.01 0.12 2.89
N TYR A 349 -11.39 0.98 2.06
CA TYR A 349 -12.08 1.68 0.97
C TYR A 349 -12.73 0.69 0.00
N PRO A 350 -13.98 0.91 -0.47
CA PRO A 350 -14.88 2.02 -0.15
C PRO A 350 -15.65 1.88 1.18
N SER A 351 -15.50 0.77 1.90
CA SER A 351 -16.13 0.46 3.19
C SER A 351 -15.41 1.08 4.41
N VAL A 352 -14.95 2.32 4.30
CA VAL A 352 -14.13 3.01 5.33
C VAL A 352 -14.75 2.96 6.73
N GLY A 353 -16.06 3.19 6.83
CA GLY A 353 -16.76 3.13 8.11
C GLY A 353 -16.72 1.76 8.79
N LYS A 354 -16.68 0.65 8.03
CA LYS A 354 -16.56 -0.70 8.61
C LYS A 354 -15.18 -0.93 9.19
N ALA A 355 -14.12 -0.54 8.47
CA ALA A 355 -12.75 -0.61 8.99
C ALA A 355 -12.56 0.28 10.22
N ALA A 356 -13.15 1.49 10.20
CA ALA A 356 -13.13 2.41 11.34
C ALA A 356 -13.85 1.80 12.56
N TRP A 357 -15.03 1.19 12.36
CA TRP A 357 -15.77 0.54 13.43
C TRP A 357 -15.04 -0.67 14.02
N LEU A 358 -14.43 -1.50 13.16
CA LEU A 358 -13.59 -2.63 13.60
C LEU A 358 -12.40 -2.13 14.45
N SER A 359 -11.72 -1.08 13.98
CA SER A 359 -10.58 -0.47 14.67
C SER A 359 -10.99 0.27 15.94
N HIS A 360 -12.23 0.75 16.04
CA HIS A 360 -12.77 1.32 17.27
C HIS A 360 -12.97 0.24 18.34
N LEU A 361 -13.57 -0.91 17.97
CA LEU A 361 -13.98 -1.95 18.91
C LEU A 361 -12.85 -2.84 19.42
N TYR A 362 -11.90 -3.23 18.56
CA TYR A 362 -10.87 -4.20 18.90
C TYR A 362 -9.57 -3.51 19.32
N PRO A 363 -9.09 -3.64 20.57
CA PRO A 363 -7.88 -2.96 21.06
C PRO A 363 -6.63 -3.19 20.20
N ASN A 364 -6.52 -4.39 19.62
CA ASN A 364 -5.41 -4.85 18.81
C ASN A 364 -5.54 -4.55 17.30
N CYS A 365 -6.65 -3.95 16.86
CA CYS A 365 -6.89 -3.61 15.46
C CYS A 365 -6.66 -2.10 15.22
N TYR A 366 -5.66 -1.75 14.43
CA TYR A 366 -5.30 -0.38 14.08
C TYR A 366 -6.00 0.06 12.80
N PHE A 367 -6.06 1.37 12.54
CA PHE A 367 -6.60 1.92 11.31
C PHE A 367 -5.46 2.53 10.48
N GLU A 368 -5.43 2.26 9.18
CA GLU A 368 -4.36 2.70 8.27
C GLU A 368 -4.99 3.39 7.03
N LEU A 369 -4.34 4.44 6.50
CA LEU A 369 -4.89 5.43 5.55
C LEU A 369 -4.48 5.25 4.07
N SER A 370 -3.74 4.20 3.74
CA SER A 370 -3.12 3.97 2.43
C SER A 370 -4.14 3.76 1.32
N ILE A 371 -3.71 3.88 0.06
CA ILE A 371 -4.55 4.03 -1.15
C ILE A 371 -5.45 5.27 -1.09
N MET A 372 -6.31 5.38 -0.08
CA MET A 372 -7.13 6.56 0.18
C MET A 372 -6.27 7.83 0.18
N THR A 373 -5.06 7.76 0.74
CA THR A 373 -4.00 8.77 0.62
C THR A 373 -2.98 8.29 -0.42
N PRO A 374 -3.00 8.74 -1.70
CA PRO A 374 -3.60 9.97 -2.21
C PRO A 374 -4.83 9.82 -3.12
N PHE A 375 -5.30 8.60 -3.45
CA PHE A 375 -6.28 8.41 -4.53
C PHE A 375 -7.67 9.00 -4.21
N VAL A 376 -8.04 9.17 -2.94
CA VAL A 376 -9.29 9.85 -2.52
C VAL A 376 -9.05 11.36 -2.31
N HIS A 377 -8.25 11.96 -3.20
CA HIS A 377 -7.76 13.35 -3.21
C HIS A 377 -8.57 14.40 -2.40
N GLN A 378 -9.56 15.06 -3.00
CA GLN A 378 -10.27 16.19 -2.38
C GLN A 378 -11.19 15.77 -1.23
N ASN A 379 -11.73 14.56 -1.33
CA ASN A 379 -12.64 14.02 -0.33
C ASN A 379 -11.89 13.41 0.86
N LEU A 380 -10.55 13.40 0.84
CA LEU A 380 -9.71 12.90 1.93
C LEU A 380 -10.02 13.62 3.24
N PHE A 381 -10.39 14.91 3.19
CA PHE A 381 -10.94 15.65 4.34
C PHE A 381 -12.15 14.94 4.97
N GLN A 382 -13.15 14.56 4.17
CA GLN A 382 -14.33 13.85 4.68
C GLN A 382 -13.99 12.46 5.19
N ARG A 383 -12.94 11.82 4.65
CA ARG A 383 -12.47 10.54 5.14
C ARG A 383 -11.77 10.68 6.50
N TYR A 384 -10.93 11.69 6.68
CA TYR A 384 -10.33 12.01 7.98
C TYR A 384 -11.42 12.29 9.03
N MET A 385 -12.43 13.09 8.70
CA MET A 385 -13.58 13.31 9.60
C MET A 385 -14.30 12.00 9.94
N GLN A 386 -14.57 11.15 8.96
CA GLN A 386 -15.24 9.85 9.19
C GLN A 386 -14.41 8.90 10.08
N VAL A 387 -13.09 8.86 9.91
CA VAL A 387 -12.21 7.98 10.69
C VAL A 387 -12.08 8.49 12.13
N MET A 388 -11.80 9.78 12.30
CA MET A 388 -11.62 10.41 13.61
C MET A 388 -12.92 10.54 14.42
N GLU A 389 -14.09 10.27 13.80
CA GLU A 389 -15.37 10.21 14.51
C GLU A 389 -15.39 9.11 15.59
N VAL A 390 -14.70 7.98 15.36
CA VAL A 390 -14.75 6.82 16.26
C VAL A 390 -13.40 6.19 16.56
N VAL A 391 -12.45 6.22 15.64
CA VAL A 391 -11.15 5.57 15.86
C VAL A 391 -10.32 6.41 16.83
N PRO A 392 -9.81 5.84 17.95
CA PRO A 392 -8.90 6.56 18.82
C PRO A 392 -7.68 7.08 18.05
N LEU A 393 -7.30 8.35 18.25
CA LEU A 393 -6.17 8.98 17.55
C LEU A 393 -4.87 8.18 17.68
N SER A 394 -4.68 7.48 18.80
CA SER A 394 -3.53 6.60 19.08
C SER A 394 -3.48 5.31 18.24
N LYS A 395 -4.47 5.07 17.38
CA LYS A 395 -4.59 3.86 16.55
C LYS A 395 -4.64 4.14 15.05
N ILE A 396 -4.64 5.41 14.65
CA ILE A 396 -4.67 5.82 13.25
C ILE A 396 -3.22 5.95 12.77
N LEU A 397 -2.89 5.29 11.66
CA LEU A 397 -1.58 5.25 11.05
C LEU A 397 -1.64 5.95 9.70
N TYR A 398 -0.69 6.86 9.47
CA TYR A 398 -0.41 7.35 8.13
C TYR A 398 0.25 6.25 7.28
N ALA A 399 -0.25 6.05 6.08
CA ALA A 399 0.51 5.40 5.01
C ALA A 399 -0.03 5.75 3.62
N SER A 400 0.77 5.45 2.59
CA SER A 400 0.49 5.85 1.22
C SER A 400 0.05 4.72 0.30
N ASP A 401 0.59 3.51 0.51
CA ASP A 401 0.62 2.44 -0.50
C ASP A 401 1.25 2.90 -1.83
N ALA A 402 2.17 3.86 -1.79
CA ALA A 402 2.78 4.38 -3.02
C ALA A 402 3.57 3.28 -3.74
N PHE A 403 3.37 3.19 -5.06
CA PHE A 403 3.94 2.16 -5.93
C PHE A 403 4.47 2.78 -7.23
N HIS A 404 5.34 2.08 -7.95
CA HIS A 404 5.84 2.37 -9.31
C HIS A 404 6.60 3.68 -9.56
N VAL A 405 6.12 4.82 -9.05
CA VAL A 405 6.63 6.17 -9.29
C VAL A 405 6.72 6.97 -7.98
N PRO A 406 7.81 7.72 -7.74
CA PRO A 406 8.04 8.42 -6.47
C PRO A 406 7.07 9.57 -6.20
N GLU A 407 6.41 10.09 -7.23
CA GLU A 407 5.44 11.18 -7.10
C GLU A 407 4.21 10.79 -6.29
N LEU A 408 3.88 9.49 -6.19
CA LEU A 408 2.78 9.02 -5.35
C LEU A 408 3.09 9.20 -3.85
N TYR A 409 4.34 8.96 -3.42
CA TYR A 409 4.77 9.25 -2.05
C TYR A 409 4.61 10.73 -1.72
N TRP A 410 5.09 11.56 -2.64
CA TRP A 410 5.03 13.01 -2.50
C TRP A 410 3.60 13.54 -2.44
N LEU A 411 2.73 13.10 -3.35
CA LEU A 411 1.31 13.46 -3.31
C LEU A 411 0.64 12.99 -2.02
N ALA A 412 0.90 11.75 -1.59
CA ALA A 412 0.38 11.21 -0.34
C ALA A 412 0.79 12.09 0.84
N GLY A 413 2.04 12.52 0.90
CA GLY A 413 2.53 13.40 1.98
C GLY A 413 1.85 14.77 1.96
N ARG A 414 1.80 15.41 0.79
CA ARG A 414 1.24 16.77 0.64
C ARG A 414 -0.26 16.80 0.91
N TRP A 415 -1.01 15.90 0.28
CA TRP A 415 -2.46 15.86 0.45
C TRP A 415 -2.85 15.28 1.80
N GLY A 416 -2.11 14.29 2.31
CA GLY A 416 -2.30 13.76 3.65
C GLY A 416 -2.24 14.85 4.72
N LYS A 417 -1.15 15.62 4.76
CA LYS A 417 -0.98 16.75 5.70
C LYS A 417 -2.02 17.85 5.50
N ARG A 418 -2.26 18.27 4.25
CA ARG A 418 -3.23 19.32 3.92
C ARG A 418 -4.63 18.99 4.43
N TYR A 419 -5.12 17.79 4.14
CA TYR A 419 -6.49 17.42 4.48
C TYR A 419 -6.64 16.95 5.94
N LEU A 420 -5.58 16.43 6.56
CA LEU A 420 -5.52 16.22 8.01
C LEU A 420 -5.63 17.55 8.76
N ALA A 421 -4.81 18.55 8.41
CA ALA A 421 -4.88 19.88 9.00
C ALA A 421 -6.27 20.51 8.84
N LYS A 422 -6.90 20.34 7.67
CA LYS A 422 -8.27 20.79 7.45
C LYS A 422 -9.26 20.10 8.38
N ALA A 423 -9.18 18.79 8.54
CA ALA A 423 -10.05 18.04 9.45
C ALA A 423 -9.87 18.48 10.90
N LEU A 424 -8.62 18.60 11.36
CA LEU A 424 -8.29 19.09 12.70
C LEU A 424 -8.78 20.53 12.93
N THR A 425 -8.74 21.38 11.90
CA THR A 425 -9.30 22.73 11.98
C THR A 425 -10.79 22.72 12.31
N GLU A 426 -11.58 21.81 11.73
CA GLU A 426 -13.01 21.70 12.06
C GLU A 426 -13.25 21.28 13.52
N TYR A 427 -12.43 20.36 14.05
CA TYR A 427 -12.50 19.98 15.47
C TYR A 427 -12.14 21.14 16.41
N VAL A 428 -11.13 21.95 16.04
CA VAL A 428 -10.72 23.13 16.82
C VAL A 428 -11.79 24.22 16.78
N VAL A 429 -12.30 24.55 15.60
CA VAL A 429 -13.36 25.55 15.44
C VAL A 429 -14.65 25.10 16.12
N GLY A 430 -14.95 23.81 16.08
CA GLY A 430 -16.08 23.20 16.79
C GLY A 430 -15.88 23.08 18.32
N GLY A 431 -14.68 23.37 18.84
CA GLY A 431 -14.36 23.30 20.27
C GLY A 431 -14.27 21.88 20.84
N SER A 432 -14.13 20.86 19.98
CA SER A 432 -13.94 19.47 20.41
C SER A 432 -12.48 19.13 20.71
N LEU A 433 -11.55 19.90 20.13
CA LEU A 433 -10.12 19.88 20.44
C LEU A 433 -9.65 21.32 20.65
N ASP A 434 -8.65 21.52 21.49
CA ASP A 434 -7.85 22.74 21.44
C ASP A 434 -6.71 22.61 20.40
N PHE A 435 -5.92 23.69 20.25
CA PHE A 435 -4.81 23.71 19.30
C PHE A 435 -3.75 22.64 19.63
N ASP A 436 -3.36 22.50 20.89
CA ASP A 436 -2.29 21.59 21.29
C ASP A 436 -2.71 20.13 21.13
N GLU A 437 -3.97 19.82 21.49
CA GLU A 437 -4.60 18.52 21.26
C GLU A 437 -4.67 18.18 19.76
N ALA A 438 -5.02 19.15 18.91
CA ALA A 438 -5.03 18.96 17.46
C ALA A 438 -3.64 18.66 16.90
N ILE A 439 -2.61 19.41 17.29
CA ILE A 439 -1.25 19.12 16.82
C ILE A 439 -0.75 17.79 17.39
N GLU A 440 -1.12 17.42 18.62
CA GLU A 440 -0.77 16.10 19.16
C GLU A 440 -1.45 14.96 18.40
N GLY A 441 -2.73 15.11 18.03
CA GLY A 441 -3.41 14.19 17.13
C GLY A 441 -2.69 14.04 15.79
N ALA A 442 -2.20 15.15 15.21
CA ALA A 442 -1.39 15.09 14.00
C ALA A 442 -0.07 14.35 14.20
N ARG A 443 0.63 14.54 15.32
CA ARG A 443 1.87 13.80 15.65
C ARG A 443 1.61 12.30 15.79
N MET A 444 0.52 11.94 16.46
CA MET A 444 0.07 10.54 16.58
C MET A 444 -0.10 9.90 15.20
N ILE A 445 -0.92 10.51 14.36
CA ILE A 445 -1.28 9.99 13.04
C ILE A 445 -0.07 9.92 12.10
N LEU A 446 0.72 10.99 12.02
CA LEU A 446 1.77 11.10 11.02
C LEU A 446 3.02 10.28 11.33
N TYR A 447 3.36 10.05 12.62
CA TYR A 447 4.55 9.29 12.94
C TYR A 447 4.57 8.55 14.28
N LYS A 448 4.06 9.13 15.39
CA LYS A 448 4.27 8.53 16.73
C LYS A 448 3.64 7.15 16.85
N ASN A 449 2.44 6.96 16.30
CA ASN A 449 1.77 5.66 16.35
C ASN A 449 2.55 4.60 15.57
N ASN A 450 3.11 4.95 14.41
CA ASN A 450 3.93 4.05 13.60
C ASN A 450 5.18 3.61 14.38
N ARG A 451 5.92 4.56 14.95
CA ARG A 451 7.13 4.26 15.75
C ARG A 451 6.85 3.38 16.95
N SER A 452 5.77 3.67 17.68
CA SER A 452 5.36 2.85 18.83
C SER A 452 4.90 1.46 18.42
N LEU A 453 4.15 1.33 17.31
CA LEU A 453 3.57 0.06 16.88
C LEU A 453 4.65 -0.92 16.41
N TYR A 454 5.62 -0.41 15.65
CA TYR A 454 6.70 -1.19 15.03
C TYR A 454 8.03 -1.17 15.81
N ALA A 455 8.07 -0.48 16.95
CA ALA A 455 9.27 -0.29 17.78
C ALA A 455 10.46 0.26 16.97
N LEU A 456 10.27 1.44 16.36
CA LEU A 456 11.25 2.10 15.47
C LEU A 456 12.14 3.16 16.16
N ASP A 457 11.89 3.44 17.44
CA ASP A 457 12.63 4.43 18.24
C ASP A 457 13.96 3.92 18.79
#